data_AF-A0A1Y4SDX8-F1
#
_entry.id   AF-A0A1Y4SDX8-F1
#
_cell.length_a   1.000
_cell.length_b   1.000
_cell.length_c   1.000
_cell.angle_alpha   90.00
_cell.angle_beta   90.00
_cell.angle_gamma   90.00
#
_symmetry.space_group_name_H-M   'P 1'
#
loop_
_entity.id
_entity.type
_entity.pdbx_description
1 polymer ?
#
loop_
_entity_poly.entity_id
_entity_poly.type
_entity_poly.pdbx_seq_one_letter_code
_entity_poly.pdbx_strand_id
1 'polypeptide(L)'
;YLDEKLSDVKHPGITVEDKESKKKRGISDQKRNIVCAIDEHNNKVIQVSERGRIHTKNLYEIYKDKIPSQCTVVSDSLRSYHGLMKKLGVKWIKIPFVY
;
A
#
# COMPACT_ATOMS: atom_id res chain seq x y z
N TYR A 1 21.39 3.29 -16.41
CA TYR A 1 20.78 3.79 -15.16
C TYR A 1 19.29 3.49 -15.31
N LEU A 2 18.73 2.50 -14.60
CA LEU A 2 17.37 1.95 -14.87
C LEU A 2 17.11 1.67 -16.37
N ASP A 3 18.01 0.91 -17.00
CA ASP A 3 17.91 0.45 -18.40
C ASP A 3 17.56 -1.04 -18.51
N GLU A 4 17.00 -1.63 -17.46
CA GLU A 4 16.36 -2.94 -17.58
C GLU A 4 14.87 -2.71 -17.65
N LYS A 5 14.32 -3.10 -18.80
CA LYS A 5 12.88 -3.29 -19.05
C LYS A 5 12.21 -3.72 -17.76
N LEU A 6 11.60 -2.76 -17.05
CA LEU A 6 10.43 -3.04 -16.25
C LEU A 6 9.45 -3.60 -17.26
N SER A 7 9.46 -4.92 -17.43
CA SER A 7 8.39 -5.60 -18.11
C SER A 7 7.15 -5.07 -17.42
N ASP A 8 6.33 -4.34 -18.17
CA ASP A 8 4.99 -3.97 -17.76
C ASP A 8 4.30 -5.30 -17.47
N VAL A 9 4.43 -5.79 -16.23
CA VAL A 9 3.69 -6.91 -15.74
C VAL A 9 2.29 -6.34 -15.69
N LYS A 10 1.56 -6.52 -16.80
CA LYS A 10 0.13 -6.35 -16.93
C LYS A 10 -0.49 -7.32 -15.93
N HIS A 11 -0.42 -6.96 -14.65
CA HIS A 11 -1.34 -7.48 -13.68
C HIS A 11 -2.73 -7.13 -14.25
N PRO A 12 -3.69 -8.05 -14.21
CA PRO A 12 -5.09 -7.73 -14.45
C PRO A 12 -5.62 -6.85 -13.30
N GLY A 13 -4.98 -5.69 -13.09
CA GLY A 13 -5.47 -4.60 -12.29
C GLY A 13 -6.49 -3.89 -13.15
N ILE A 14 -7.73 -4.37 -13.07
CA ILE A 14 -8.98 -3.70 -13.37
C ILE A 14 -8.79 -2.48 -14.29
N THR A 15 -8.87 -2.68 -15.60
CA THR A 15 -9.27 -1.61 -16.52
C THR A 15 -10.68 -1.22 -16.15
N VAL A 16 -10.83 -0.35 -15.15
CA VAL A 16 -12.08 0.37 -14.96
C VAL A 16 -12.12 1.34 -16.13
N GLU A 17 -13.05 1.13 -17.06
CA GLU A 17 -13.44 2.19 -17.98
C GLU A 17 -13.77 3.41 -17.12
N ASP A 18 -13.01 4.49 -17.31
CA ASP A 18 -13.17 5.75 -16.58
C ASP A 18 -14.54 6.33 -16.95
N LYS A 19 -15.62 5.89 -16.28
CA LYS A 19 -16.86 6.66 -16.20
C LYS A 19 -16.47 8.02 -15.67
N GLU A 20 -16.69 9.07 -16.46
CA GLU A 20 -16.29 10.45 -16.21
C GLU A 20 -16.54 10.84 -14.75
N SER A 21 -15.50 10.70 -13.93
CA SER A 21 -15.60 10.88 -12.48
C SER A 21 -15.09 12.27 -12.15
N LYS A 22 -15.88 13.03 -11.38
CA LYS A 22 -15.54 14.40 -10.97
C LYS A 22 -14.14 14.40 -10.34
N LYS A 23 -13.18 15.07 -11.02
CA LYS A 23 -11.78 15.15 -10.59
C LYS A 23 -11.70 15.69 -9.16
N LYS A 24 -11.30 14.84 -8.20
CA LYS A 24 -11.15 15.24 -6.80
C LYS A 24 -9.96 16.20 -6.68
N ARG A 25 -10.21 17.43 -6.23
CA ARG A 25 -9.17 18.45 -6.01
C ARG A 25 -8.09 17.91 -5.07
N GLY A 26 -6.82 18.10 -5.45
CA GLY A 26 -5.66 17.68 -4.64
C GLY A 26 -5.24 16.21 -4.80
N ILE A 27 -5.92 15.42 -5.63
CA ILE A 27 -5.52 14.05 -5.94
C ILE A 27 -4.98 14.01 -7.37
N SER A 28 -3.67 13.83 -7.50
CA SER A 28 -3.06 13.62 -8.81
C SER A 28 -3.46 12.27 -9.35
N ASP A 29 -3.83 12.30 -10.61
CA ASP A 29 -4.26 11.17 -11.39
C ASP A 29 -3.03 10.50 -12.06
N GLN A 30 -1.86 11.13 -12.05
CA GLN A 30 -0.61 10.50 -12.49
C GLN A 30 0.11 9.77 -11.35
N LYS A 31 -0.17 10.11 -10.08
CA LYS A 31 0.49 9.50 -8.94
C LYS A 31 -0.08 8.11 -8.63
N ARG A 32 0.81 7.14 -8.47
CA ARG A 32 0.53 5.77 -8.01
C ARG A 32 1.14 5.58 -6.62
N ASN A 33 0.41 4.93 -5.73
CA ASN A 33 0.94 4.51 -4.45
C ASN A 33 1.67 3.19 -4.63
N ILE A 34 2.91 3.14 -4.12
CA ILE A 34 3.67 1.90 -3.98
C ILE A 34 3.67 1.57 -2.50
N VAL A 35 3.30 0.35 -2.17
CA VAL A 35 3.32 -0.15 -0.79
C VAL A 35 4.50 -1.08 -0.64
N CYS A 36 5.21 -0.95 0.48
CA CYS A 36 6.34 -1.80 0.79
C CYS A 36 6.31 -2.27 2.24
N ALA A 37 6.78 -3.50 2.44
CA ALA A 37 7.06 -4.09 3.73
C ALA A 37 8.26 -5.04 3.60
N ILE A 38 9.07 -5.11 4.66
CA ILE A 38 10.22 -6.01 4.77
C ILE A 38 10.29 -6.54 6.20
N ASP A 39 10.75 -7.78 6.36
CA ASP A 39 11.01 -8.38 7.67
C ASP A 39 12.50 -8.74 7.86
N GLU A 40 12.82 -9.26 9.05
CA GLU A 40 14.15 -9.71 9.44
C GLU A 40 14.67 -10.92 8.65
N HIS A 41 13.76 -11.69 8.03
CA HIS A 41 14.08 -12.82 7.17
C HIS A 41 14.25 -12.41 5.71
N ASN A 42 14.25 -11.10 5.41
CA ASN A 42 14.39 -10.53 4.08
C ASN A 42 13.22 -10.89 3.13
N ASN A 43 12.06 -11.28 3.68
CA ASN A 43 10.82 -11.37 2.91
C ASN A 43 10.38 -9.95 2.56
N LYS A 44 9.98 -9.73 1.31
CA LYS A 44 9.65 -8.40 0.78
C LYS A 44 8.30 -8.41 0.12
N VAL A 45 7.52 -7.38 0.40
CA VAL A 45 6.33 -7.02 -0.38
C VAL A 45 6.63 -5.67 -0.99
N ILE A 46 6.61 -5.55 -2.32
CA ILE A 46 6.67 -4.28 -3.04
C ILE A 46 5.64 -4.36 -4.15
N GLN A 47 4.58 -3.55 -4.07
CA GLN A 47 3.46 -3.64 -5.01
C GLN A 47 2.79 -2.28 -5.24
N VAL A 48 2.30 -2.06 -6.45
CA VAL A 48 1.43 -0.93 -6.77
C VAL A 48 0.06 -1.17 -6.12
N SER A 49 -0.46 -0.22 -5.33
CA SER A 49 -1.76 -0.37 -4.68
C SER A 49 -2.89 0.33 -5.42
N GLU A 50 -2.86 1.66 -5.48
CA GLU A 50 -3.93 2.46 -6.06
C GLU A 50 -3.45 3.82 -6.55
N ARG A 51 -4.27 4.43 -7.40
CA ARG A 51 -4.12 5.82 -7.85
C ARG A 51 -4.66 6.77 -6.79
N GLY A 52 -3.94 7.85 -6.52
CA GLY A 52 -4.43 8.93 -5.68
C GLY A 52 -4.29 8.69 -4.19
N ARG A 53 -5.36 8.87 -3.40
CA ARG A 53 -5.30 8.69 -1.94
C ARG A 53 -5.28 7.20 -1.61
N ILE A 54 -4.50 6.80 -0.61
CA ILE A 54 -4.42 5.41 -0.16
C ILE A 54 -5.53 5.06 0.85
N HIS A 55 -6.09 3.85 0.71
CA HIS A 55 -7.26 3.36 1.44
C HIS A 55 -6.94 2.05 2.16
N THR A 56 -7.53 1.89 3.35
CA THR A 56 -7.39 0.67 4.17
C THR A 56 -7.80 -0.60 3.42
N LYS A 57 -8.85 -0.54 2.58
CA LYS A 57 -9.34 -1.70 1.84
C LYS A 57 -8.26 -2.27 0.92
N ASN A 58 -7.65 -1.42 0.10
CA ASN A 58 -6.65 -1.82 -0.88
C ASN A 58 -5.37 -2.32 -0.20
N LEU A 59 -4.96 -1.65 0.88
CA LEU A 59 -3.86 -2.13 1.73
C LEU A 59 -4.12 -3.52 2.31
N TYR A 60 -5.34 -3.76 2.81
CA TYR A 60 -5.70 -5.05 3.40
C TYR A 60 -5.66 -6.18 2.37
N GLU A 61 -6.20 -5.97 1.17
CA GLU A 61 -6.14 -6.99 0.11
C GLU A 61 -4.70 -7.36 -0.26
N ILE A 62 -3.76 -6.41 -0.19
CA ILE A 62 -2.34 -6.66 -0.48
C ILE A 62 -1.65 -7.44 0.65
N TYR A 63 -2.00 -7.16 1.91
CA TYR A 63 -1.25 -7.65 3.08
C TYR A 63 -1.89 -8.83 3.84
N LYS A 64 -3.19 -9.10 3.68
CA LYS A 64 -3.95 -10.08 4.50
C LYS A 64 -3.33 -11.48 4.53
N ASP A 65 -2.71 -11.91 3.44
CA ASP A 65 -2.09 -13.25 3.32
C ASP A 65 -0.56 -13.20 3.42
N LYS A 66 0.02 -12.01 3.64
CA LYS A 66 1.47 -11.77 3.65
C LYS A 66 2.00 -11.32 5.01
N ILE A 67 1.15 -10.71 5.84
CA ILE A 67 1.49 -10.27 7.19
C ILE A 67 0.62 -11.06 8.17
N PRO A 68 1.17 -12.11 8.79
CA PRO A 68 0.48 -12.87 9.82
C PRO A 68 0.13 -12.02 11.05
N SER A 69 -0.95 -12.38 11.76
CA SER A 69 -1.43 -11.64 12.95
C SER A 69 -0.44 -11.67 14.12
N GLN A 70 0.43 -12.69 14.21
CA GLN A 70 1.48 -12.75 15.22
C GLN A 70 2.61 -11.73 15.02
N CYS A 71 2.69 -11.10 13.84
CA CYS A 71 3.75 -10.14 13.54
C CYS A 71 3.56 -8.83 14.31
N THR A 72 4.69 -8.19 14.65
CA THR A 72 4.72 -6.80 15.08
C THR A 72 5.01 -5.92 13.87
N VAL A 73 4.09 -5.04 13.53
CA VAL A 73 4.26 -4.10 12.41
C VAL A 73 4.73 -2.77 12.96
N VAL A 74 5.79 -2.22 12.35
CA VAL A 74 6.31 -0.89 12.63
C VAL A 74 6.04 0.01 11.43
N SER A 75 5.33 1.12 11.61
CA SER A 75 5.06 2.06 10.51
C SER A 75 4.87 3.50 11.01
N ASP A 76 4.81 4.45 10.06
CA ASP A 76 4.31 5.79 10.35
C ASP A 76 2.84 5.79 10.82
N SER A 77 2.31 6.97 11.12
CA SER A 77 0.95 7.18 11.62
C SER A 77 -0.08 7.51 10.52
N LEU A 78 0.10 7.02 9.29
CA LEU A 78 -0.85 7.29 8.21
C LEU A 78 -2.26 6.80 8.55
N ARG A 79 -3.28 7.64 8.27
CA ARG A 79 -4.68 7.38 8.66
C ARG A 79 -5.21 6.02 8.19
N SER A 80 -4.82 5.57 6.99
CA SER A 80 -5.24 4.28 6.44
C SER A 80 -4.67 3.06 7.19
N TYR A 81 -3.53 3.22 7.87
CA TYR A 81 -2.91 2.15 8.64
C TYR A 81 -3.67 1.81 9.91
N HIS A 82 -4.36 2.78 10.53
CA HIS A 82 -5.20 2.50 11.70
C HIS A 82 -6.24 1.40 11.43
N GLY A 83 -6.96 1.51 10.30
CA GLY A 83 -7.93 0.50 9.91
C GLY A 83 -7.26 -0.80 9.44
N LEU A 84 -6.07 -0.70 8.82
CA LEU A 84 -5.33 -1.85 8.32
C LEU A 84 -4.89 -2.75 9.49
N MET A 85 -4.22 -2.18 10.49
CA MET A 85 -3.69 -2.94 11.62
C MET A 85 -4.81 -3.60 12.42
N LYS A 86 -5.95 -2.92 12.58
CA LYS A 86 -7.16 -3.50 13.19
C LYS A 86 -7.68 -4.70 12.40
N LYS A 87 -7.67 -4.64 11.06
CA LYS A 87 -8.13 -5.75 10.21
C LYS A 87 -7.14 -6.91 10.17
N LEU A 88 -5.83 -6.63 10.15
CA LEU A 88 -4.80 -7.67 10.19
C LEU A 88 -4.69 -8.34 11.58
N GLY A 89 -5.15 -7.67 12.64
CA GLY A 89 -5.07 -8.21 14.00
C GLY A 89 -3.65 -8.25 14.53
N VAL A 90 -2.78 -7.36 14.04
CA VAL A 90 -1.35 -7.32 14.39
C VAL A 90 -1.07 -6.38 15.55
N LYS A 91 0.05 -6.61 16.24
CA LYS A 91 0.61 -5.61 17.15
C LYS A 91 1.21 -4.48 16.32
N TRP A 92 0.78 -3.24 16.56
CA TRP A 92 1.27 -2.08 15.83
C TRP A 92 2.13 -1.16 16.71
N ILE A 93 3.36 -0.89 16.26
CA ILE A 93 4.24 0.12 16.83
C ILE A 93 4.31 1.30 15.85
N LYS A 94 3.99 2.49 16.34
CA LYS A 94 4.09 3.73 15.56
C LYS A 94 5.48 4.32 15.71
N ILE A 95 6.08 4.72 14.60
CA ILE A 95 7.33 5.47 14.63
C ILE A 95 7.04 6.84 15.27
N PRO A 96 7.70 7.19 16.39
CA PRO A 96 7.50 8.47 17.04
C PRO A 96 8.03 9.59 16.14
N PHE A 97 7.39 10.77 16.21
CA PHE A 97 7.96 11.98 15.65
C PHE A 97 9.13 12.39 16.55
N VAL A 98 10.35 12.25 16.04
CA VAL A 98 11.53 12.85 16.65
C VAL A 98 11.63 14.26 16.07
N TYR A 99 11.50 15.27 16.93
CA TYR A 99 11.72 16.68 16.59
C TYR A 99 13.20 17.03 16.72
#